data_AF-A0A554KY43-F1
#
_entry.id   AF-A0A554KY43-F1
#
_cell.length_a   1.000
_cell.length_b   1.000
_cell.length_c   1.000
_cell.angle_alpha   90.00
_cell.angle_beta   90.00
_cell.angle_gamma   90.00
#
_symmetry.space_group_name_H-M   'P 1'
#
loop_
_entity.id
_entity.type
_entity.pdbx_description
1 polymer ?
#
loop_
_entity_poly.entity_id
_entity_poly.type
_entity_poly.pdbx_seq_one_letter_code
_entity_poly.pdbx_strand_id
1 'polypeptide(L)'
;MRGTSPKESGFSLIELLVVVSIIAILASIAFVALSSARIKSRDSRRIQDLRQIANAVALREDNSRPIVFTGCTAAGDAAYTCAGSGPDLSAYKDPTRPTAICTSSSSAPCEYTVFTETGNVYPATSHNWKVCAYLEAGPPIRQDPGMIRIQTGGSLMIGC
;
A
#
# COMPACT_ATOMS: atom_id res chain seq x y z
N MET A 1 58.61 -5.46 45.03
CA MET A 1 57.52 -6.01 44.20
C MET A 1 57.46 -5.19 42.92
N ARG A 2 57.96 -5.71 41.80
CA ARG A 2 57.98 -5.00 40.51
C ARG A 2 56.68 -5.33 39.76
N GLY A 3 55.75 -4.39 39.70
CA GLY A 3 54.51 -4.53 38.93
C GLY A 3 54.82 -4.52 37.44
N THR A 4 54.41 -5.57 36.73
CA THR A 4 54.44 -5.63 35.27
C THR A 4 53.27 -4.83 34.72
N SER A 5 53.52 -3.63 34.20
CA SER A 5 52.49 -2.87 33.48
C SER A 5 52.07 -3.64 32.22
N PRO A 6 50.76 -3.89 32.02
CA PRO A 6 50.29 -4.55 30.82
C PRO A 6 50.61 -3.68 29.60
N LYS A 7 51.18 -4.28 28.54
CA LYS A 7 51.37 -3.59 27.26
C LYS A 7 49.99 -3.33 26.67
N GLU A 8 49.60 -2.06 26.58
CA GLU A 8 48.42 -1.66 25.82
C GLU A 8 48.68 -1.94 24.34
N SER A 9 47.95 -2.91 23.78
CA SER A 9 47.91 -3.18 22.35
C SER A 9 47.05 -2.12 21.68
N GLY A 10 47.71 -1.17 20.99
CA GLY A 10 47.02 -0.17 20.17
C GLY A 10 46.46 -0.79 18.89
N PHE A 11 45.26 -0.36 18.49
CA PHE A 11 44.63 -0.73 17.23
C PHE A 11 45.39 -0.08 16.06
N SER A 12 45.65 -0.83 14.99
CA SER A 12 46.31 -0.27 13.81
C SER A 12 45.34 0.56 12.97
N LEU A 13 45.82 1.65 12.39
CA LEU A 13 45.04 2.47 11.44
C LEU A 13 44.52 1.63 10.26
N ILE A 14 45.28 0.61 9.83
CA ILE A 14 44.84 -0.29 8.75
C ILE A 14 43.69 -1.20 9.19
N GLU A 15 43.67 -1.62 10.45
CA GLU A 15 42.61 -2.47 10.99
C GLU A 15 41.30 -1.70 11.04
N LEU A 16 41.33 -0.43 11.47
CA LEU A 16 40.15 0.42 11.45
C LEU A 16 39.66 0.68 10.02
N LEU A 17 40.58 0.89 9.07
CA LEU A 17 40.26 1.14 7.66
C LEU A 17 39.57 -0.06 6.99
N VAL A 18 40.02 -1.28 7.27
CA VAL A 18 39.39 -2.50 6.72
C VAL A 18 38.01 -2.74 7.31
N VAL A 19 37.80 -2.43 8.60
CA VAL A 19 36.49 -2.62 9.24
C VAL A 19 35.43 -1.69 8.63
N VAL A 20 35.75 -0.41 8.46
CA VAL A 20 34.79 0.54 7.87
C VAL A 20 34.50 0.22 6.40
N SER A 21 35.47 -0.32 5.66
CA SER A 21 35.26 -0.71 4.26
C SER A 21 34.31 -1.91 4.15
N ILE A 22 34.44 -2.92 5.01
CA ILE A 22 33.53 -4.07 5.05
C ILE A 22 32.12 -3.63 5.46
N ILE A 23 32.00 -2.78 6.49
CA ILE A 23 30.69 -2.25 6.93
C ILE A 23 30.01 -1.47 5.79
N ALA A 24 30.77 -0.66 5.05
CA ALA A 24 30.23 0.10 3.91
C ALA A 24 29.67 -0.82 2.81
N ILE A 25 30.37 -1.91 2.49
CA ILE A 25 29.90 -2.90 1.49
C ILE A 25 28.62 -3.57 1.97
N LEU A 26 28.60 -4.10 3.20
CA LEU A 26 27.42 -4.76 3.76
C LEU A 26 26.21 -3.81 3.86
N ALA A 27 26.45 -2.56 4.27
CA ALA A 27 25.41 -1.55 4.38
C ALA A 27 24.77 -1.22 3.02
N SER A 28 25.58 -1.14 1.94
CA SER A 28 25.06 -0.86 0.59
C SER A 28 24.09 -1.95 0.08
N ILE A 29 24.43 -3.22 0.30
CA ILE A 29 23.58 -4.36 -0.09
C ILE A 29 22.30 -4.38 0.73
N ALA A 30 22.42 -4.19 2.05
CA ALA A 30 21.28 -4.15 2.96
C ALA A 30 20.31 -3.02 2.61
N PHE A 31 20.82 -1.87 2.18
CA PHE A 31 19.99 -0.72 1.80
C PHE A 31 19.10 -1.00 0.57
N VAL A 32 19.65 -1.62 -0.48
CA VAL A 32 18.88 -1.98 -1.69
C VAL A 32 17.78 -2.99 -1.34
N ALA A 33 18.11 -4.01 -0.54
CA ALA A 33 17.15 -5.00 -0.09
C ALA A 33 16.01 -4.39 0.73
N LEU A 34 16.32 -3.45 1.64
CA LEU A 34 15.33 -2.75 2.45
C LEU A 34 14.38 -1.89 1.61
N SER A 35 14.88 -1.21 0.58
CA SER A 35 14.06 -0.41 -0.32
C SER A 35 13.00 -1.27 -1.03
N SER A 36 13.42 -2.40 -1.62
CA SER A 36 12.51 -3.34 -2.27
C SER A 36 11.50 -3.95 -1.30
N ALA A 37 11.92 -4.31 -0.08
CA ALA A 37 11.05 -4.87 0.94
C ALA A 37 9.95 -3.89 1.38
N ARG A 38 10.28 -2.58 1.51
CA ARG A 38 9.30 -1.53 1.84
C ARG A 38 8.24 -1.38 0.76
N ILE A 39 8.63 -1.43 -0.52
CA ILE A 39 7.70 -1.36 -1.65
C ILE A 39 6.71 -2.53 -1.58
N LYS A 40 7.21 -3.77 -1.48
CA LYS A 40 6.37 -4.97 -1.39
C LYS A 40 5.45 -4.97 -0.16
N SER A 41 5.92 -4.44 0.96
CA SER A 41 5.12 -4.29 2.18
C SER A 41 3.94 -3.31 1.97
N ARG A 42 4.16 -2.18 1.28
CA ARG A 42 3.08 -1.25 0.94
C ARG A 42 2.08 -1.90 0.00
N ASP A 43 2.53 -2.60 -1.04
CA ASP A 43 1.65 -3.29 -1.99
C ASP A 43 0.82 -4.38 -1.30
N SER A 44 1.41 -5.16 -0.40
CA SER A 44 0.67 -6.14 0.40
C SER A 44 -0.41 -5.48 1.26
N ARG A 45 -0.11 -4.31 1.84
CA ARG A 45 -1.10 -3.54 2.61
C ARG A 45 -2.22 -3.03 1.72
N ARG A 46 -1.93 -2.51 0.53
CA ARG A 46 -2.95 -2.07 -0.44
C ARG A 46 -3.89 -3.21 -0.82
N ILE A 47 -3.35 -4.38 -1.15
CA ILE A 47 -4.16 -5.57 -1.46
C ILE A 47 -5.01 -5.98 -0.26
N GLN A 48 -4.45 -5.95 0.94
CA GLN A 48 -5.18 -6.26 2.17
C GLN A 48 -6.32 -5.27 2.42
N ASP A 49 -6.06 -3.97 2.29
CA ASP A 49 -7.07 -2.91 2.43
C ASP A 49 -8.23 -3.14 1.46
N LEU A 50 -7.95 -3.38 0.17
CA LEU A 50 -8.98 -3.68 -0.82
C LEU A 50 -9.82 -4.91 -0.44
N ARG A 51 -9.19 -5.99 0.03
CA ARG A 51 -9.92 -7.18 0.49
C ARG A 51 -10.78 -6.91 1.73
N GLN A 52 -10.29 -6.09 2.66
CA GLN A 52 -11.06 -5.68 3.83
C GLN A 52 -12.28 -4.85 3.42
N ILE A 53 -12.15 -3.96 2.42
CA ILE A 53 -13.28 -3.22 1.85
C ILE A 53 -14.32 -4.18 1.27
N ALA A 54 -13.91 -5.15 0.43
CA ALA A 54 -14.84 -6.12 -0.13
C ALA A 54 -15.56 -6.95 0.94
N ASN A 55 -14.83 -7.40 1.97
CA ASN A 55 -15.42 -8.12 3.10
C ASN A 55 -16.40 -7.24 3.88
N ALA A 56 -16.09 -5.97 4.10
CA ALA A 56 -16.96 -5.03 4.81
C ALA A 56 -18.27 -4.75 4.04
N VAL A 57 -18.21 -4.72 2.71
CA VAL A 57 -19.39 -4.61 1.84
C VAL A 57 -20.23 -5.90 1.92
N ALA A 58 -19.59 -7.07 1.75
CA ALA A 58 -20.28 -8.36 1.78
C ALA A 58 -20.98 -8.62 3.12
N LEU A 59 -20.30 -8.38 4.25
CA LEU A 59 -20.86 -8.59 5.59
C LEU A 59 -22.13 -7.77 5.85
N ARG A 60 -22.24 -6.57 5.24
CA ARG A 60 -23.39 -5.70 5.42
C ARG A 60 -24.53 -6.02 4.44
N GLU A 61 -24.23 -6.64 3.29
CA GLU A 61 -25.21 -6.97 2.26
C GLU A 61 -26.11 -8.15 2.68
N ASP A 62 -25.57 -9.08 3.48
CA ASP A 62 -26.30 -10.22 4.05
C ASP A 62 -27.57 -9.82 4.86
N ASN A 63 -27.70 -8.56 5.27
CA ASN A 63 -28.88 -8.01 5.95
C ASN A 63 -30.03 -7.59 5.01
N SER A 64 -30.08 -8.12 3.77
CA SER A 64 -31.20 -7.99 2.81
C SER A 64 -31.53 -6.56 2.35
N ARG A 65 -30.59 -5.62 2.43
CA ARG A 65 -30.75 -4.26 1.89
C ARG A 65 -29.49 -3.85 1.12
N PRO A 66 -29.63 -3.36 -0.13
CA PRO A 66 -28.48 -2.85 -0.87
C PRO A 66 -27.88 -1.67 -0.12
N ILE A 67 -26.58 -1.75 0.15
CA ILE A 67 -25.85 -0.69 0.83
C ILE A 67 -25.48 0.36 -0.20
N VAL A 68 -25.62 1.63 0.18
CA VAL A 68 -25.14 2.76 -0.60
C VAL A 68 -23.85 3.26 0.01
N PHE A 69 -22.81 3.45 -0.81
CA PHE A 69 -21.57 4.09 -0.41
C PHE A 69 -21.87 5.56 -0.12
N THR A 70 -22.09 5.85 1.16
CA THR A 70 -22.44 7.19 1.65
C THR A 70 -21.16 8.01 1.84
N GLY A 71 -21.20 9.31 1.58
CA GLY A 71 -20.05 10.21 1.77
C GLY A 71 -19.13 10.35 0.55
N CYS A 72 -19.18 9.42 -0.41
CA CYS A 72 -18.64 9.65 -1.74
C CYS A 72 -19.68 10.46 -2.54
N THR A 73 -19.44 11.77 -2.69
CA THR A 73 -20.38 12.70 -3.33
C THR A 73 -20.21 12.78 -4.84
N ALA A 74 -19.05 12.38 -5.34
CA ALA A 74 -18.72 12.39 -6.75
C ALA A 74 -17.81 11.21 -7.15
N ALA A 75 -17.72 11.00 -8.45
CA ALA A 75 -16.75 10.08 -9.01
C ALA A 75 -15.33 10.56 -8.89
N GLY A 76 -14.44 9.62 -8.57
CA GLY A 76 -13.07 9.96 -8.29
C GLY A 76 -12.87 10.51 -6.87
N ASP A 77 -13.86 10.37 -5.98
CA ASP A 77 -13.65 10.70 -4.56
C ASP A 77 -12.71 9.68 -3.92
N ALA A 78 -11.79 10.20 -3.10
CA ALA A 78 -10.88 9.39 -2.33
C ALA A 78 -11.66 8.51 -1.35
N ALA A 79 -11.31 7.23 -1.24
CA ALA A 79 -12.04 6.27 -0.42
C ALA A 79 -12.22 6.78 1.02
N TYR A 80 -11.21 7.46 1.59
CA TYR A 80 -11.29 7.95 2.95
C TYR A 80 -12.34 9.05 3.21
N THR A 81 -12.89 9.69 2.17
CA THR A 81 -13.99 10.67 2.33
C THR A 81 -15.35 10.00 2.38
N CYS A 82 -15.43 8.72 1.99
CA CYS A 82 -16.64 7.92 2.01
C CYS A 82 -16.95 7.45 3.44
N ALA A 83 -17.67 8.30 4.18
CA ALA A 83 -18.14 8.05 5.53
C ALA A 83 -19.67 8.08 5.61
N GLY A 84 -20.27 7.25 6.46
CA GLY A 84 -21.70 7.27 6.76
C GLY A 84 -22.32 5.89 6.98
N SER A 85 -23.61 5.76 6.68
CA SER A 85 -24.37 4.50 6.79
C SER A 85 -23.93 3.39 5.82
N GLY A 86 -22.99 3.68 4.91
CA GLY A 86 -22.33 2.71 4.04
C GLY A 86 -21.15 1.98 4.71
N PRO A 87 -20.31 1.23 3.95
CA PRO A 87 -19.02 0.81 4.46
C PRO A 87 -18.21 2.06 4.81
N ASP A 88 -17.74 2.16 6.07
CA ASP A 88 -16.87 3.26 6.48
C ASP A 88 -15.48 3.03 5.89
N LEU A 89 -15.11 3.87 4.94
CA LEU A 89 -13.84 3.77 4.25
C LEU A 89 -12.78 4.77 4.78
N SER A 90 -13.12 5.57 5.79
CA SER A 90 -12.26 6.62 6.33
C SER A 90 -10.89 6.15 6.83
N ALA A 91 -10.81 4.87 7.23
CA ALA A 91 -9.60 4.21 7.69
C ALA A 91 -8.65 3.75 6.56
N TYR A 92 -9.14 3.60 5.33
CA TYR A 92 -8.33 3.10 4.22
C TYR A 92 -7.69 4.26 3.46
N LYS A 93 -6.37 4.39 3.65
CA LYS A 93 -5.53 5.40 3.01
C LYS A 93 -4.31 4.74 2.41
N ASP A 94 -3.80 5.30 1.31
CA ASP A 94 -2.58 4.75 0.72
C ASP A 94 -1.40 4.92 1.70
N PRO A 95 -0.53 3.90 1.87
CA PRO A 95 0.60 3.99 2.80
C PRO A 95 1.60 5.10 2.47
N THR A 96 1.64 5.56 1.22
CA THR A 96 2.48 6.69 0.78
C THR A 96 1.82 8.06 0.99
N ARG A 97 0.52 8.09 1.32
CA ARG A 97 -0.30 9.30 1.55
C ARG A 97 -0.13 10.36 0.45
N PRO A 98 -0.35 10.01 -0.83
CA PRO A 98 -0.26 10.95 -1.92
C PRO A 98 -1.44 11.95 -1.86
N THR A 99 -1.23 13.14 -2.42
CA THR A 99 -2.32 14.12 -2.62
C THR A 99 -3.18 13.80 -3.84
N ALA A 100 -2.62 13.05 -4.80
CA ALA A 100 -3.31 12.62 -6.00
C ALA A 100 -4.22 11.43 -5.72
N ILE A 101 -5.42 11.45 -6.29
CA ILE A 101 -6.41 10.38 -6.20
C ILE A 101 -6.24 9.45 -7.41
N CYS A 102 -6.49 8.16 -7.25
CA CYS A 102 -6.37 7.21 -8.36
C CYS A 102 -7.47 7.43 -9.41
N THR A 103 -7.05 7.61 -10.66
CA THR A 103 -7.93 7.62 -11.83
C THR A 103 -7.79 6.31 -12.60
N SER A 104 -8.57 6.13 -13.66
CA SER A 104 -8.49 4.94 -14.53
C SER A 104 -7.13 4.75 -15.21
N SER A 105 -6.25 5.75 -15.16
CA SER A 105 -4.95 5.75 -15.85
C SER A 105 -3.79 6.27 -14.98
N SER A 106 -3.91 6.20 -13.65
CA SER A 106 -2.81 6.62 -12.78
C SER A 106 -1.54 5.79 -13.00
N SER A 107 -0.41 6.49 -13.15
CA SER A 107 0.91 5.91 -13.42
C SER A 107 1.90 6.08 -12.24
N ALA A 108 1.39 6.46 -11.07
CA ALA A 108 2.15 6.72 -9.86
C ALA A 108 1.29 6.41 -8.63
N PRO A 109 1.91 6.26 -7.42
CA PRO A 109 1.15 6.07 -6.18
C PRO A 109 0.09 7.16 -6.00
N CYS A 110 -1.13 6.71 -5.74
CA CYS A 110 -2.32 7.54 -5.63
C CYS A 110 -3.22 7.01 -4.53
N GLU A 111 -4.09 7.86 -4.01
CA GLU A 111 -5.01 7.51 -2.95
C GLU A 111 -6.13 6.62 -3.50
N TYR A 112 -6.55 5.63 -2.72
CA TYR A 112 -7.64 4.73 -3.10
C TYR A 112 -8.88 5.51 -3.52
N THR A 113 -9.56 5.03 -4.55
CA THR A 113 -10.66 5.78 -5.16
C THR A 113 -11.82 4.86 -5.41
N VAL A 114 -13.01 5.30 -5.03
CA VAL A 114 -14.25 4.59 -5.31
C VAL A 114 -14.74 5.00 -6.69
N PHE A 115 -15.30 4.05 -7.43
CA PHE A 115 -16.01 4.27 -8.68
C PHE A 115 -17.21 3.32 -8.72
N THR A 116 -18.08 3.52 -9.70
CA THR A 116 -19.01 2.47 -10.11
C THR A 116 -18.44 1.62 -11.24
N GLU A 117 -19.01 0.43 -11.45
CA GLU A 117 -18.58 -0.45 -12.55
C GLU A 117 -18.74 0.21 -13.92
N THR A 118 -19.75 1.07 -14.08
CA THR A 118 -20.01 1.90 -15.27
C THR A 118 -19.16 3.17 -15.33
N GLY A 119 -18.22 3.35 -14.39
CA GLY A 119 -17.29 4.47 -14.34
C GLY A 119 -17.65 5.51 -13.28
N ASN A 120 -17.97 6.73 -13.72
CA ASN A 120 -18.11 7.90 -12.86
C ASN A 120 -19.57 8.19 -12.43
N VAL A 121 -20.43 7.16 -12.38
CA VAL A 121 -21.86 7.33 -12.07
C VAL A 121 -22.08 7.11 -10.57
N TYR A 122 -22.81 7.98 -9.87
CA TYR A 122 -23.04 7.90 -8.42
C TYR A 122 -24.53 7.92 -8.07
N PRO A 123 -24.95 7.31 -6.94
CA PRO A 123 -24.11 6.70 -5.91
C PRO A 123 -23.71 5.25 -6.22
N ALA A 124 -22.54 4.83 -5.75
CA ALA A 124 -22.14 3.42 -5.77
C ALA A 124 -22.95 2.62 -4.75
N THR A 125 -23.35 1.41 -5.13
CA THR A 125 -24.10 0.45 -4.31
C THR A 125 -23.31 -0.85 -4.16
N SER A 126 -23.75 -1.76 -3.29
CA SER A 126 -23.12 -3.08 -3.13
C SER A 126 -23.02 -3.90 -4.42
N HIS A 127 -23.83 -3.57 -5.44
CA HIS A 127 -23.93 -4.33 -6.70
C HIS A 127 -23.15 -3.72 -7.88
N ASN A 128 -22.64 -2.49 -7.75
CA ASN A 128 -22.06 -1.76 -8.88
C ASN A 128 -20.88 -0.89 -8.48
N TRP A 129 -20.00 -1.39 -7.61
CA TRP A 129 -18.86 -0.64 -7.09
C TRP A 129 -17.53 -1.24 -7.54
N LYS A 130 -16.52 -0.38 -7.61
CA LYS A 130 -15.12 -0.78 -7.68
C LYS A 130 -14.24 0.20 -6.90
N VAL A 131 -13.19 -0.30 -6.26
CA VAL A 131 -12.16 0.53 -5.63
C VAL A 131 -10.84 0.27 -6.32
N CYS A 132 -10.20 1.35 -6.76
CA CYS A 132 -8.94 1.32 -7.48
C CYS A 132 -7.78 1.75 -6.58
N ALA A 133 -6.62 1.11 -6.76
CA ALA A 133 -5.36 1.41 -6.09
C ALA A 133 -4.18 1.20 -7.05
N TYR A 134 -3.02 1.75 -6.73
CA TYR A 134 -1.79 1.59 -7.52
C TYR A 134 -0.78 0.69 -6.81
N LEU A 135 -0.25 -0.33 -7.49
CA LEU A 135 0.86 -1.15 -6.99
C LEU A 135 2.19 -0.64 -7.54
N GLU A 136 3.18 -0.50 -6.66
CA GLU A 136 4.50 0.03 -6.98
C GLU A 136 5.46 -1.05 -7.52
N ALA A 137 5.38 -2.28 -7.02
CA ALA A 137 6.11 -3.43 -7.53
C ALA A 137 5.24 -4.30 -8.46
N GLY A 138 3.93 -4.06 -8.52
CA GLY A 138 3.00 -4.87 -9.29
C GLY A 138 2.44 -6.08 -8.55
N PRO A 139 1.43 -6.76 -9.13
CA PRO A 139 0.82 -7.94 -8.54
C PRO A 139 1.80 -9.14 -8.49
N PRO A 140 1.57 -10.15 -7.62
CA PRO A 140 2.47 -11.30 -7.47
C PRO A 140 2.74 -12.09 -8.77
N ILE A 141 1.78 -12.08 -9.70
CA ILE A 141 1.85 -12.78 -10.99
C ILE A 141 2.50 -11.94 -12.11
N ARG A 142 2.64 -10.63 -11.92
CA ARG A 142 3.24 -9.68 -12.89
C ARG A 142 3.93 -8.56 -12.10
N GLN A 143 5.25 -8.62 -11.98
CA GLN A 143 6.05 -7.68 -11.19
C GLN A 143 6.26 -6.32 -11.88
N ASP A 144 5.21 -5.83 -12.53
CA ASP A 144 5.20 -4.55 -13.21
C ASP A 144 4.25 -3.61 -12.47
N PRO A 145 4.67 -2.37 -12.13
CA PRO A 145 3.82 -1.40 -11.48
C PRO A 145 2.53 -1.16 -12.25
N GLY A 146 1.45 -0.85 -11.55
CA GLY A 146 0.21 -0.51 -12.23
C GLY A 146 -1.01 -0.52 -11.34
N MET A 147 -2.11 -0.10 -11.94
CA MET A 147 -3.41 -0.06 -11.31
C MET A 147 -3.94 -1.46 -11.05
N ILE A 148 -4.62 -1.61 -9.92
CA ILE A 148 -5.45 -2.75 -9.57
C ILE A 148 -6.80 -2.24 -9.08
N ARG A 149 -7.80 -3.12 -9.15
CA ARG A 149 -9.11 -2.85 -8.59
C ARG A 149 -9.66 -4.07 -7.88
N ILE A 150 -10.51 -3.81 -6.91
CA ILE A 150 -11.48 -4.80 -6.41
C ILE A 150 -12.88 -4.28 -6.75
N GLN A 151 -13.78 -5.18 -7.13
CA GLN A 151 -15.15 -4.80 -7.53
C GLN A 151 -16.18 -5.72 -6.86
N THR A 152 -17.45 -5.52 -7.20
CA THR A 152 -18.57 -6.38 -6.83
C THR A 152 -18.21 -7.87 -6.92
N GLY A 153 -18.50 -8.61 -5.85
CA GLY A 153 -18.10 -10.03 -5.72
C GLY A 153 -16.67 -10.25 -5.19
N GLY A 154 -15.91 -9.19 -4.87
CA GLY A 154 -14.63 -9.29 -4.16
C GLY A 154 -13.45 -9.79 -4.99
N SER A 155 -13.59 -9.84 -6.32
CA SER A 155 -12.50 -10.26 -7.22
C SER A 155 -11.50 -9.12 -7.44
N LEU A 156 -10.21 -9.44 -7.31
CA LEU A 156 -9.10 -8.53 -7.57
C LEU A 156 -8.69 -8.63 -9.04
N MET A 157 -8.65 -7.50 -9.75
CA MET A 157 -8.30 -7.42 -11.17
C MET A 157 -7.22 -6.37 -11.44
N ILE A 158 -6.54 -6.53 -12.58
CA ILE A 158 -5.59 -5.53 -13.10
C ILE A 158 -6.37 -4.38 -13.73
N GLY A 159 -5.88 -3.17 -13.54
CA GLY A 159 -6.49 -1.94 -14.03
C GLY A 159 -7.50 -1.35 -13.04
N CYS A 160 -8.09 -0.25 -13.48
CA CYS A 160 -9.24 0.41 -12.89
C CYS A 160 -10.32 0.51 -13.99
#